data_AF-A0A956MF22-F1
#
_entry.id   AF-A0A956MF22-F1
#
_cell.length_a   1.000
_cell.length_b   1.000
_cell.length_c   1.000
_cell.angle_alpha   90.00
_cell.angle_beta   90.00
_cell.angle_gamma   90.00
#
_symmetry.space_group_name_H-M   'P 1'
#
loop_
_entity.id
_entity.type
_entity.pdbx_description
1 polymer ?
#
loop_
_entity_poly.entity_id
_entity_poly.type
_entity_poly.pdbx_seq_one_letter_code
_entity_poly.pdbx_strand_id
1 'polypeptide(L)' 'LLVARDRLGIKPLYYWETAGGVAFASELKSIRALDRFRPELDEEALALYLMLGYVPDPLTIYQGVRKL' A
#
# COMPACT_ATOMS: atom_id res chain seq x y z
N LEU A 1 -17.81 -0.97 7.54
CA LEU A 1 -16.59 -0.17 7.74
C LEU A 1 -16.46 0.78 6.55
N LEU A 2 -16.24 2.08 6.77
CA LEU A 2 -15.99 3.06 5.72
C LEU A 2 -14.68 3.79 6.07
N VAL A 3 -13.77 3.87 5.11
CA VAL A 3 -12.46 4.51 5.25
C VAL A 3 -12.31 5.50 4.10
N ALA A 4 -11.88 6.72 4.40
CA ALA A 4 -11.72 7.78 3.41
C ALA A 4 -10.42 8.54 3.65
N ARG A 5 -9.84 9.07 2.57
CA ARG A 5 -8.68 9.97 2.58
C ARG A 5 -9.15 11.40 2.30
N ASP A 6 -8.43 12.37 2.85
CA ASP A 6 -8.68 13.77 2.53
C ASP A 6 -8.42 14.05 1.05
N ARG A 7 -9.14 15.02 0.48
CA ARG A 7 -9.06 15.35 -0.96
C ARG A 7 -7.66 15.75 -1.42
N LEU A 8 -6.85 16.32 -0.52
CA LEU A 8 -5.49 16.75 -0.83
C LEU A 8 -4.47 15.63 -0.65
N GLY A 9 -4.88 14.49 -0.10
CA GLY A 9 -4.03 13.36 0.18
C GLY A 9 -2.90 13.66 1.18
N ILE A 10 -3.10 14.62 2.10
CA ILE A 10 -2.05 15.03 3.04
C ILE A 10 -1.60 13.83 3.90
N LYS A 11 -2.54 12.99 4.32
CA LYS A 11 -2.21 11.72 4.99
C LYS A 11 -2.31 10.57 4.00
N PRO A 12 -1.23 9.77 3.83
CA PRO A 12 -1.31 8.54 3.06
C PRO A 12 -2.35 7.61 3.67
N LEU A 13 -3.04 6.86 2.83
CA LEU A 13 -3.86 5.74 3.26
C LEU A 13 -3.44 4.51 2.44
N TYR A 14 -2.93 3.49 3.12
CA TYR A 14 -2.61 2.21 2.52
C TYR A 14 -3.69 1.21 2.87
N TYR A 15 -4.02 0.33 1.93
CA TYR A 15 -4.94 -0.76 2.16
C TYR A 15 -4.47 -2.04 1.49
N TRP A 16 -4.86 -3.16 2.11
CA TRP A 16 -4.57 -4.52 1.66
C TRP A 16 -5.86 -5.34 1.75
N GLU A 17 -6.31 -5.84 0.61
CA GLU A 17 -7.48 -6.71 0.52
C GLU A 17 -7.07 -8.17 0.74
N THR A 18 -7.83 -8.86 1.58
CA THR A 18 -7.61 -10.27 1.91
C THR A 18 -8.92 -11.04 1.82
N ALA A 19 -8.84 -12.37 1.80
CA ALA A 19 -10.05 -13.22 1.86
C ALA A 19 -10.90 -13.01 3.13
N GLY A 20 -10.31 -12.48 4.21
CA GLY A 20 -11.00 -12.23 5.47
C GLY A 20 -11.48 -10.78 5.66
N GLY A 21 -11.29 -9.91 4.67
CA GLY A 21 -11.63 -8.49 4.75
C GLY A 21 -10.48 -7.56 4.34
N VAL A 22 -10.54 -6.31 4.78
CA VAL A 22 -9.60 -5.25 4.38
C VAL A 22 -8.80 -4.77 5.58
N ALA A 23 -7.47 -4.76 5.46
CA ALA A 23 -6.59 -4.05 6.37
C ALA A 23 -6.27 -2.67 5.81
N PHE A 24 -6.25 -1.64 6.65
CA PHE A 24 -5.90 -0.28 6.24
C PHE A 24 -5.05 0.43 7.31
N ALA A 25 -4.16 1.31 6.89
CA ALA A 25 -3.28 2.06 7.77
C ALA A 25 -2.77 3.34 7.11
N SER A 26 -2.37 4.34 7.90
CA SER A 26 -1.73 5.56 7.39
C SER A 26 -0.24 5.39 7.06
N GLU A 27 0.34 4.24 7.44
CA GLU A 27 1.75 3.91 7.22
C GLU A 27 1.89 2.48 6.69
N LEU A 28 2.70 2.30 5.66
CA LEU A 28 2.89 1.00 5.01
C LEU A 28 3.50 -0.06 5.95
N LYS A 29 4.37 0.36 6.88
CA LYS A 29 4.98 -0.53 7.88
C LYS A 29 3.96 -1.20 8.80
N SER A 30 2.80 -0.56 9.01
CA SER A 30 1.73 -1.13 9.84
C SER A 30 1.05 -2.31 9.16
N ILE A 31 0.92 -2.30 7.82
CA ILE A 31 0.46 -3.47 7.06
C ILE A 31 1.52 -4.58 7.13
N ARG A 32 2.81 -4.22 7.00
CA ARG A 32 3.92 -5.19 7.10
C ARG A 32 3.97 -5.91 8.46
N ALA A 33 3.52 -5.27 9.53
CA ALA A 33 3.51 -5.83 10.88
C ALA A 33 2.39 -6.86 11.12
N LEU A 34 1.46 -7.07 10.18
CA LEU A 34 0.39 -8.05 10.32
C LEU A 34 0.93 -9.48 10.15
N ASP A 35 0.63 -10.38 11.09
CA ASP A 35 1.11 -11.77 11.08
C ASP A 35 0.76 -12.55 9.81
N ARG A 36 -0.35 -12.19 9.14
CA ARG A 36 -0.82 -12.82 7.91
C ARG A 36 -0.22 -12.21 6.65
N PHE A 37 0.43 -11.07 6.75
CA PHE A 37 1.06 -10.44 5.61
C PHE A 37 2.36 -11.16 5.27
N ARG A 38 2.54 -11.51 4.00
CA ARG A 38 3.77 -12.07 3.46
C ARG A 38 4.31 -11.04 2.47
N PRO A 39 5.36 -10.27 2.84
CA PRO A 39 5.84 -9.19 2.00
C PRO A 39 6.52 -9.76 0.76
N GLU A 40 5.86 -9.60 -0.38
CA GLU A 40 6.40 -9.85 -1.71
C GLU A 40 6.57 -8.51 -2.43
N LEU A 41 7.65 -8.35 -3.20
CA LEU A 41 7.89 -7.14 -3.96
C LEU A 41 6.98 -7.12 -5.19
N ASP A 42 6.36 -5.97 -5.46
CA ASP A 42 5.67 -5.73 -6.71
C ASP A 42 6.73 -5.35 -7.77
N GLU A 43 6.99 -6.24 -8.74
CA GLU A 43 8.05 -6.07 -9.74
C GLU A 43 7.83 -4.82 -10.60
N GLU A 44 6.57 -4.47 -10.91
CA GLU A 44 6.23 -3.26 -11.63
C GLU A 44 6.55 -2.03 -10.78
N ALA A 45 6.16 -2.03 -9.51
CA ALA A 45 6.48 -0.95 -8.59
C ALA A 45 7.99 -0.77 -8.40
N LEU A 46 8.74 -1.88 -8.34
CA LEU A 46 10.20 -1.87 -8.26
C LEU A 46 10.83 -1.27 -9.53
N ALA A 47 10.39 -1.69 -10.71
CA ALA A 47 10.87 -1.13 -11.97
C ALA A 47 10.59 0.38 -12.06
N LEU A 48 9.38 0.81 -11.69
CA LEU A 48 9.00 2.23 -11.66
C LEU A 48 9.82 3.02 -10.63
N TYR A 49 10.09 2.45 -9.46
CA TYR A 49 10.97 3.08 -8.47
C TYR A 49 12.38 3.31 -9.03
N LEU A 50 12.94 2.31 -9.71
CA LEU A 50 14.27 2.42 -10.32
C LEU A 50 14.31 3.44 -11.48
N MET A 51 13.21 3.59 -12.22
CA MET A 51 13.12 4.55 -13.33
C MET A 51 12.82 5.98 -12.89
N LEU A 52 11.98 6.17 -11.86
CA LEU A 52 11.41 7.46 -11.48
C LEU A 52 11.98 8.01 -10.16
N GLY A 53 12.63 7.17 -9.35
CA GLY A 53 13.10 7.49 -8.01
C GLY A 53 12.02 7.43 -6.92
N TYR A 54 10.78 7.07 -7.26
CA TYR A 54 9.67 6.87 -6.33
C TYR A 54 8.67 5.83 -6.87
N VAL A 55 7.87 5.24 -5.98
CA VAL A 55 6.76 4.36 -6.38
C VAL A 55 5.52 5.22 -6.63
N PRO A 56 4.95 5.24 -7.85
CA PRO A 56 3.80 6.07 -8.16
C PRO A 56 2.50 5.51 -7.58
N ASP A 57 1.62 6.40 -7.11
CA ASP A 57 0.27 6.01 -6.67
C ASP A 57 -0.51 5.40 -7.87
N PRO A 58 -1.30 4.33 -7.66
CA PRO A 58 -1.68 3.73 -6.38
C PRO A 58 -0.77 2.58 -5.92
N LEU A 59 0.39 2.36 -6.55
CA LEU A 59 1.28 1.26 -6.20
C LEU A 59 1.95 1.49 -4.84
N THR A 60 2.42 0.39 -4.27
CA THR A 60 3.39 0.39 -3.17
C THR A 60 4.50 -0.59 -3.53
N ILE A 61 5.59 -0.61 -2.75
CA ILE A 61 6.66 -1.59 -3.00
C ILE A 61 6.22 -3.04 -2.75
N TYR A 62 5.09 -3.25 -2.04
CA TYR A 62 4.57 -4.59 -1.76
C TYR A 62 3.42 -4.96 -2.69
N GLN A 63 3.44 -6.20 -3.15
CA GLN A 63 2.38 -6.78 -3.95
C GLN A 63 1.06 -6.83 -3.16
N GLY A 64 -0.04 -6.50 -3.83
CA GLY A 64 -1.39 -6.52 -3.25
C GLY A 64 -1.71 -5.37 -2.28
N VAL A 65 -0.72 -4.55 -1.89
CA VAL A 65 -0.96 -3.34 -1.09
C VAL A 65 -1.03 -2.14 -2.01
N ARG A 66 -2.05 -1.31 -1.82
CA ARG A 66 -2.30 -0.11 -2.64
C ARG A 66 -2.39 1.13 -1.75
N LYS A 67 -2.01 2.27 -2.33
CA LYS A 67 -2.15 3.59 -1.72
C LYS A 67 -3.36 4.29 -2.34
N LEU A 68 -4.33 4.61 -1.49
CA LEU A 68 -5.46 5.50 -1.80
C LEU A 68 -5.01 6.94 -1.60
#